data_AF-A0A6M0L083-F1
#
_entry.id   AF-A0A6M0L083-F1
#
_cell.length_a   1.000
_cell.length_b   1.000
_cell.length_c   1.000
_cell.angle_alpha   90.00
_cell.angle_beta   90.00
_cell.angle_gamma   90.00
#
_symmetry.space_group_name_H-M   'P 1'
#
loop_
_entity.id
_entity.type
_entity.pdbx_description
1 polymer ?
#
loop_
_entity_poly.entity_id
_entity_poly.type
_entity_poly.pdbx_seq_one_letter_code
_entity_poly.pdbx_strand_id
1 'polypeptide(L)'
;MELRDEIKLFIPYLVVLIVSTLLIAVFQKDLGQTVVLSATLLVLFLLVGSSFRFFSILFGIGIFGLILLIITQPHRLKRIQEWFLSFDNSANRLETYQISNSLDAIHHGGLWGQGIGNGQYKLGFLSEVHTDFVLAGMMEELGFISILIVTLTILFIIFRIFKIAARVDNPSYYLFCVGAALLIAFSFIINSFGISGITPIKGIAVPFISYGGSQIVASCLSIGLILMISKKVIPKRGG
;
A
#
# COMPACT_ATOMS: atom_id res chain seq x y z
N MET A 1 -28.02 1.32 -13.17
CA MET A 1 -28.39 0.06 -12.50
C MET A 1 -29.11 0.45 -11.22
N GLU A 2 -30.18 -0.23 -10.82
CA GLU A 2 -30.81 0.06 -9.53
C GLU A 2 -29.87 -0.37 -8.40
N LEU A 3 -29.83 0.40 -7.30
CA LEU A 3 -28.92 0.15 -6.16
C LEU A 3 -29.06 -1.30 -5.64
N ARG A 4 -30.28 -1.86 -5.69
CA ARG A 4 -30.57 -3.23 -5.24
C ARG A 4 -29.90 -4.28 -6.11
N ASP A 5 -29.81 -4.05 -7.42
CA ASP A 5 -29.18 -4.97 -8.35
C ASP A 5 -27.65 -4.88 -8.27
N GLU A 6 -27.10 -3.67 -8.05
CA GLU A 6 -25.68 -3.48 -7.77
C GLU A 6 -25.26 -4.24 -6.49
N ILE A 7 -26.05 -4.11 -5.42
CA ILE A 7 -25.80 -4.84 -4.17
C ILE A 7 -25.78 -6.35 -4.43
N LYS A 8 -26.80 -6.91 -5.10
CA LYS A 8 -26.84 -8.34 -5.40
C LYS A 8 -25.65 -8.82 -6.23
N LEU A 9 -25.23 -8.03 -7.21
CA LEU A 9 -24.09 -8.34 -8.06
C LEU A 9 -22.77 -8.32 -7.27
N PHE A 10 -22.62 -7.37 -6.33
CA PHE A 10 -21.36 -7.15 -5.62
C PHE A 10 -21.23 -7.87 -4.26
N ILE A 11 -22.33 -8.41 -3.70
CA ILE A 11 -22.34 -9.18 -2.44
C ILE A 11 -21.19 -10.21 -2.35
N PRO A 12 -20.93 -11.10 -3.33
CA PRO A 12 -19.88 -12.10 -3.16
C PRO A 12 -18.50 -11.48 -2.97
N TYR A 13 -18.19 -10.37 -3.68
CA TYR A 13 -16.94 -9.65 -3.52
C TYR A 13 -16.86 -8.90 -2.18
N LEU A 14 -17.98 -8.31 -1.74
CA LEU A 14 -18.07 -7.66 -0.43
C LEU A 14 -17.90 -8.64 0.72
N VAL A 15 -18.48 -9.84 0.62
CA VAL A 15 -18.31 -10.90 1.63
C VAL A 15 -16.84 -11.32 1.72
N VAL A 16 -16.18 -11.55 0.58
CA VAL A 16 -14.74 -11.87 0.55
C VAL A 16 -13.92 -10.73 1.17
N LEU A 17 -14.24 -9.47 0.87
CA LEU A 17 -13.57 -8.33 1.49
C LEU A 17 -13.79 -8.29 3.00
N ILE A 18 -15.03 -8.39 3.47
CA ILE A 18 -15.35 -8.30 4.90
C ILE A 18 -14.66 -9.45 5.66
N VAL A 19 -14.70 -10.68 5.12
CA VAL A 19 -14.03 -11.82 5.76
C VAL A 19 -12.52 -11.62 5.77
N SER A 20 -11.91 -11.26 4.64
CA SER A 20 -10.45 -11.06 4.57
C SER A 20 -9.97 -9.90 5.45
N THR A 21 -10.67 -8.76 5.42
CA THR A 21 -10.35 -7.60 6.25
C THR A 21 -10.55 -7.87 7.73
N LEU A 22 -11.59 -8.58 8.15
CA LEU A 22 -11.76 -8.98 9.55
C LEU A 22 -10.65 -9.94 9.99
N LEU A 23 -10.30 -10.93 9.15
CA LEU A 23 -9.22 -11.85 9.47
C LEU A 23 -7.89 -11.11 9.65
N ILE A 24 -7.54 -10.22 8.71
CA ILE A 24 -6.29 -9.46 8.75
C ILE A 24 -6.31 -8.45 9.92
N ALA A 25 -7.36 -7.64 10.05
CA ALA A 25 -7.43 -6.60 11.06
C ALA A 25 -7.51 -7.14 12.50
N VAL A 26 -8.09 -8.32 12.71
CA VAL A 26 -8.26 -8.92 14.05
C VAL A 26 -7.12 -9.87 14.39
N PHE A 27 -6.78 -10.83 13.52
CA PHE A 27 -5.75 -11.83 13.83
C PHE A 27 -4.33 -11.31 13.58
N GLN A 28 -4.10 -10.62 12.46
CA GLN A 28 -2.78 -10.07 12.12
C GLN A 28 -2.57 -8.68 12.71
N LYS A 29 -3.64 -8.05 13.23
CA LYS A 29 -3.66 -6.67 13.74
C LYS A 29 -3.16 -5.63 12.72
N ASP A 30 -3.21 -5.96 11.44
CA ASP A 30 -2.67 -5.15 10.34
C ASP A 30 -3.75 -4.26 9.71
N LEU A 31 -3.75 -2.99 10.12
CA LEU A 31 -4.63 -1.98 9.53
C LEU A 31 -4.17 -1.53 8.15
N GLY A 32 -2.87 -1.58 7.87
CA GLY A 32 -2.33 -1.09 6.61
C GLY A 32 -2.83 -1.90 5.43
N GLN A 33 -2.74 -3.23 5.53
CA GLN A 33 -3.25 -4.14 4.51
C GLN A 33 -4.77 -4.07 4.37
N THR A 34 -5.49 -3.87 5.48
CA THR A 34 -6.94 -3.68 5.47
C THR A 34 -7.34 -2.46 4.63
N VAL A 35 -6.61 -1.34 4.77
CA VAL A 35 -6.81 -0.12 3.98
C VAL A 35 -6.47 -0.36 2.52
N VAL A 36 -5.33 -0.99 2.22
CA VAL A 36 -4.91 -1.29 0.83
C VAL A 36 -5.94 -2.14 0.09
N LEU A 37 -6.42 -3.21 0.71
CA LEU A 37 -7.42 -4.10 0.11
C LEU A 37 -8.75 -3.39 -0.11
N SER A 38 -9.20 -2.62 0.88
CA SER A 38 -10.46 -1.87 0.79
C SER A 38 -10.40 -0.79 -0.28
N ALA A 39 -9.30 -0.02 -0.33
CA ALA A 39 -9.08 1.01 -1.34
C ALA A 39 -9.00 0.40 -2.76
N THR A 40 -8.31 -0.73 -2.90
CA THR A 40 -8.22 -1.46 -4.18
C THR A 40 -9.60 -1.86 -4.68
N LEU A 41 -10.41 -2.49 -3.82
CA LEU A 41 -11.75 -2.92 -4.22
C LEU A 41 -12.66 -1.75 -4.57
N LEU A 42 -12.61 -0.66 -3.79
CA LEU A 42 -13.39 0.55 -4.08
C LEU A 42 -13.08 1.12 -5.46
N VAL A 43 -11.80 1.18 -5.85
CA VAL A 43 -11.41 1.62 -7.20
C VAL A 43 -11.88 0.63 -8.26
N LEU A 44 -11.80 -0.69 -8.02
CA LEU A 44 -12.31 -1.68 -8.96
C LEU A 44 -13.82 -1.54 -9.20
N PHE A 45 -14.62 -1.26 -8.16
CA PHE A 45 -16.06 -1.02 -8.32
C PHE A 45 -16.36 0.24 -9.14
N LEU A 46 -15.57 1.32 -8.97
CA LEU A 46 -15.67 2.49 -9.83
C LEU A 46 -15.40 2.13 -11.30
N LEU A 47 -14.40 1.30 -11.56
CA LEU A 47 -14.03 0.91 -12.93
C LEU A 47 -15.03 -0.03 -13.60
N VAL A 48 -15.75 -0.85 -12.83
CA VAL A 48 -16.85 -1.68 -13.33
C VAL A 48 -18.09 -0.84 -13.68
N GLY A 49 -18.11 0.44 -13.29
CA GLY A 49 -19.23 1.34 -13.57
C GLY A 49 -20.33 1.29 -12.52
N SER A 50 -20.00 0.99 -11.27
CA SER A 50 -20.95 1.10 -10.15
C SER A 50 -21.46 2.54 -10.01
N SER A 51 -22.72 2.69 -9.57
CA SER A 51 -23.31 4.00 -9.31
C SER A 51 -22.50 4.79 -8.28
N PHE A 52 -22.36 6.11 -8.50
CA PHE A 52 -21.71 7.01 -7.55
C PHE A 52 -22.38 6.97 -6.16
N ARG A 53 -23.69 6.68 -6.10
CA ARG A 53 -24.43 6.48 -4.85
C ARG A 53 -23.93 5.26 -4.08
N PHE A 54 -23.82 4.10 -4.73
CA PHE A 54 -23.30 2.89 -4.12
C PHE A 54 -21.85 3.07 -3.65
N PHE A 55 -21.02 3.68 -4.50
CA PHE A 55 -19.65 4.04 -4.14
C PHE A 55 -19.59 4.91 -2.89
N SER A 56 -20.38 5.98 -2.83
CA SER A 56 -20.39 6.91 -1.68
C SER A 56 -20.84 6.23 -0.38
N ILE A 57 -21.82 5.33 -0.45
CA ILE A 57 -22.27 4.53 0.69
C ILE A 57 -21.16 3.60 1.17
N LEU A 58 -20.53 2.84 0.28
CA LEU A 58 -19.43 1.95 0.64
C LEU A 58 -18.23 2.70 1.21
N PHE A 59 -17.89 3.85 0.64
CA PHE A 59 -16.84 4.72 1.15
C PHE A 59 -17.14 5.20 2.57
N GLY A 60 -18.38 5.65 2.83
CA GLY A 60 -18.83 6.03 4.17
C GLY A 60 -18.78 4.87 5.18
N ILE A 61 -19.24 3.68 4.79
CA ILE A 61 -19.16 2.47 5.62
C ILE A 61 -17.69 2.10 5.91
N GLY A 62 -16.83 2.20 4.91
CA GLY A 62 -15.39 1.93 5.05
C GLY A 62 -14.71 2.87 6.04
N ILE A 63 -14.97 4.18 5.94
CA ILE A 63 -14.46 5.17 6.89
C ILE A 63 -15.00 4.89 8.30
N PHE A 64 -16.30 4.64 8.43
CA PHE A 64 -16.92 4.34 9.73
C PHE A 64 -16.31 3.09 10.37
N GLY A 65 -16.13 2.02 9.59
CA GLY A 65 -15.49 0.79 10.05
C GLY A 65 -14.04 1.01 10.47
N LEU A 66 -13.27 1.81 9.71
CA LEU A 66 -11.90 2.16 10.04
C LEU A 66 -11.80 2.94 11.36
N ILE A 67 -12.68 3.93 11.57
CA ILE A 67 -12.77 4.68 12.83
C ILE A 67 -13.11 3.75 14.00
N LEU A 68 -14.07 2.85 13.82
CA LEU A 68 -14.45 1.88 14.85
C LEU A 68 -13.27 0.96 15.20
N LEU A 69 -12.54 0.45 14.21
CA LEU A 69 -11.36 -0.40 14.41
C LEU A 69 -10.19 0.31 15.11
N ILE A 70 -10.10 1.63 14.98
CA ILE A 70 -9.11 2.47 15.66
C ILE A 70 -9.51 2.69 17.12
N ILE A 71 -10.75 3.11 17.38
CA ILE A 71 -11.21 3.48 18.73
C ILE A 71 -11.32 2.24 19.64
N THR A 72 -11.71 1.10 19.08
CA THR A 72 -11.83 -0.17 19.83
C THR A 72 -10.50 -0.72 20.35
N GLN A 73 -9.36 -0.22 19.84
CA GLN A 73 -8.04 -0.72 20.17
C GLN A 73 -7.19 0.41 20.76
N PRO A 74 -6.92 0.41 22.08
CA PRO A 74 -6.22 1.51 22.76
C PRO A 74 -4.85 1.85 22.16
N HIS A 75 -4.14 0.83 21.63
CA HIS A 75 -2.84 1.02 20.98
C HIS A 75 -2.95 1.82 19.66
N ARG A 76 -4.00 1.60 18.86
CA ARG A 76 -4.22 2.28 17.57
C ARG A 76 -4.61 3.74 17.79
N LEU A 77 -5.43 3.99 18.81
CA LEU A 77 -5.83 5.33 19.18
C LEU A 77 -4.64 6.16 19.68
N LYS A 78 -3.80 5.57 20.56
CA LYS A 78 -2.56 6.21 21.02
C LYS A 78 -1.66 6.59 19.85
N ARG A 79 -1.50 5.72 18.85
CA ARG A 79 -0.71 6.01 17.65
C ARG A 79 -1.15 7.26 16.91
N ILE A 80 -2.46 7.42 16.73
CA ILE A 80 -3.01 8.58 16.03
C ILE A 80 -2.88 9.84 16.88
N GLN A 81 -3.10 9.73 18.19
CA GLN A 81 -2.91 10.85 19.11
C GLN A 81 -1.44 11.30 19.14
N GLU A 82 -0.50 10.36 19.23
CA GLU A 82 0.94 10.65 19.21
C GLU A 82 1.38 11.24 17.87
N TRP A 83 0.87 10.71 16.75
CA TRP A 83 1.11 11.30 15.44
C TRP A 83 0.55 12.73 15.33
N PHE A 84 -0.65 12.99 15.83
CA PHE A 84 -1.24 14.33 15.79
C PHE A 84 -0.47 15.32 16.68
N LEU A 85 -0.03 14.88 17.86
CA LEU A 85 0.78 15.66 18.78
C LEU A 85 2.23 15.87 18.31
N SER A 86 2.73 15.03 17.39
CA SER A 86 4.08 15.19 16.82
C SER A 86 4.24 16.48 16.03
N PHE A 87 3.14 17.07 15.54
CA PHE A 87 3.15 18.39 14.89
C PHE A 87 3.30 19.56 15.88
N ASP A 88 3.12 19.32 17.19
CA ASP A 88 3.04 20.36 18.22
C ASP A 88 4.30 20.42 19.13
N ASN A 89 5.44 19.92 18.63
CA ASN A 89 6.79 20.00 19.22
C ASN A 89 6.98 19.51 20.68
N SER A 90 5.96 18.90 21.30
CA SER A 90 5.91 18.64 22.74
C SER A 90 5.91 17.16 23.15
N ALA A 91 5.96 16.21 22.20
CA ALA A 91 5.74 14.79 22.49
C ALA A 91 7.00 13.90 22.38
N ASN A 92 7.60 13.58 23.54
CA ASN A 92 8.56 12.49 23.74
C ASN A 92 7.84 11.14 23.89
N ARG A 93 7.59 10.35 22.83
CA ARG A 93 7.11 8.94 22.94
C ARG A 93 7.55 8.04 21.76
N LEU A 94 7.60 6.74 22.02
CA LEU A 94 8.23 5.68 21.20
C LEU A 94 7.75 5.53 19.74
N GLU A 95 6.54 5.97 19.37
CA GLU A 95 6.14 5.99 17.96
C GLU A 95 6.61 7.23 17.21
N THR A 96 6.67 8.38 17.90
CA THR A 96 7.46 9.53 17.46
C THR A 96 8.90 9.12 17.29
N TYR A 97 9.44 8.25 18.14
CA TYR A 97 10.83 7.79 18.03
C TYR A 97 11.11 7.09 16.69
N GLN A 98 10.30 6.12 16.27
CA GLN A 98 10.52 5.44 14.97
C GLN A 98 10.32 6.38 13.76
N ILE A 99 9.34 7.28 13.80
CA ILE A 99 9.11 8.26 12.71
C ILE A 99 10.20 9.33 12.71
N SER A 100 10.62 9.80 13.88
CA SER A 100 11.72 10.76 14.04
C SER A 100 13.00 10.16 13.50
N ASN A 101 13.35 8.93 13.91
CA ASN A 101 14.54 8.25 13.42
C ASN A 101 14.45 7.98 11.91
N SER A 102 13.26 7.75 11.34
CA SER A 102 13.13 7.58 9.89
C SER A 102 13.32 8.91 9.15
N LEU A 103 12.81 10.01 9.70
CA LEU A 103 13.06 11.36 9.18
C LEU A 103 14.52 11.78 9.33
N ASP A 104 15.16 11.44 10.45
CA ASP A 104 16.58 11.69 10.68
C ASP A 104 17.44 10.87 9.72
N ALA A 105 17.10 9.59 9.49
CA ALA A 105 17.76 8.74 8.49
C ALA A 105 17.64 9.34 7.07
N ILE A 106 16.43 9.80 6.70
CA ILE A 106 16.13 10.49 5.43
C ILE A 106 16.99 11.76 5.31
N HIS A 107 17.05 12.58 6.36
CA HIS A 107 17.82 13.81 6.37
C HIS A 107 19.33 13.55 6.29
N HIS A 108 19.82 12.56 7.03
CA HIS A 108 21.22 12.18 7.07
C HIS A 108 21.69 11.61 5.74
N GLY A 109 20.84 10.89 5.01
CA GLY A 109 21.17 10.35 3.69
C GLY A 109 21.44 11.40 2.60
N GLY A 110 20.82 12.58 2.69
CA GLY A 110 20.98 13.63 1.68
C GLY A 110 20.77 13.12 0.24
N LEU A 111 21.54 13.65 -0.73
CA LEU A 111 21.43 13.24 -2.13
C LEU A 111 22.15 11.93 -2.46
N TRP A 112 23.32 11.69 -1.83
CA TRP A 112 24.27 10.64 -2.22
C TRP A 112 24.38 9.49 -1.22
N GLY A 113 23.82 9.63 -0.02
CA GLY A 113 23.89 8.64 1.03
C GLY A 113 25.20 8.71 1.83
N GLN A 114 25.24 7.96 2.92
CA GLN A 114 26.40 7.81 3.80
C GLN A 114 27.30 6.62 3.42
N GLY A 115 26.89 5.81 2.43
CA GLY A 115 27.56 4.59 2.02
C GLY A 115 26.92 3.34 2.65
N ILE A 116 26.96 2.23 1.92
CA ILE A 116 26.38 0.95 2.34
C ILE A 116 27.06 0.48 3.64
N GLY A 117 26.26 0.16 4.66
CA GLY A 117 26.77 -0.28 5.97
C GLY A 117 27.22 0.85 6.91
N ASN A 118 27.18 2.10 6.46
CA ASN A 118 27.48 3.27 7.30
C ASN A 118 26.21 3.95 7.87
N GLY A 119 25.03 3.38 7.66
CA GLY A 119 23.76 3.93 8.18
C GLY A 119 23.68 3.82 9.70
N GLN A 120 23.85 4.93 10.40
CA GLN A 120 23.79 4.99 11.86
C GLN A 120 22.36 4.77 12.37
N TYR A 121 21.38 5.40 11.74
CA TYR A 121 19.96 5.28 12.11
C TYR A 121 19.40 3.91 11.75
N LYS A 122 19.77 3.37 10.58
CA LYS A 122 19.46 2.00 10.15
C LYS A 122 20.01 0.94 11.09
N LEU A 123 21.23 1.07 11.60
CA LEU A 123 21.86 0.04 12.43
C LEU A 123 21.51 0.14 13.92
N GLY A 124 21.18 1.33 14.42
CA GLY A 124 20.99 1.55 15.87
C GLY A 124 19.58 1.94 16.32
N PHE A 125 18.74 2.49 15.44
CA PHE A 125 17.59 3.32 15.89
C PHE A 125 16.26 2.98 15.21
N LEU A 126 16.29 2.42 14.00
CA LEU A 126 15.10 1.94 13.30
C LEU A 126 14.85 0.47 13.65
N SER A 127 13.66 0.16 14.16
CA SER A 127 13.21 -1.22 14.25
C SER A 127 12.62 -1.63 12.90
N GLU A 128 12.74 -2.91 12.53
CA GLU A 128 12.10 -3.40 11.29
C GLU A 128 12.60 -2.69 10.00
N VAL A 129 13.89 -2.36 9.95
CA VAL A 129 14.48 -1.63 8.80
C VAL A 129 14.48 -2.43 7.52
N HIS A 130 14.48 -3.77 7.62
CA HIS A 130 14.44 -4.61 6.43
C HIS A 130 13.02 -4.77 5.87
N THR A 131 11.99 -4.41 6.62
CA THR A 131 10.57 -4.58 6.26
C THR A 131 9.93 -3.21 6.04
N ASP A 132 9.42 -2.59 7.10
CA ASP A 132 8.58 -1.38 7.01
C ASP A 132 9.39 -0.10 6.77
N PHE A 133 10.63 -0.05 7.26
CA PHE A 133 11.49 1.14 7.14
C PHE A 133 12.61 0.98 6.09
N VAL A 134 12.45 0.04 5.15
CA VAL A 134 13.47 -0.26 4.13
C VAL A 134 13.81 0.94 3.27
N LEU A 135 12.81 1.77 2.91
CA LEU A 135 13.04 2.98 2.14
C LEU A 135 13.83 4.03 2.94
N ALA A 136 13.56 4.19 4.24
CA ALA A 136 14.33 5.12 5.08
C ALA A 136 15.79 4.66 5.21
N GLY A 137 16.03 3.37 5.42
CA GLY A 137 17.38 2.81 5.47
C GLY A 137 18.13 2.89 4.13
N MET A 138 17.44 2.66 3.01
CA MET A 138 18.01 2.85 1.67
C MET A 138 18.37 4.31 1.43
N MET A 139 17.51 5.23 1.85
CA MET A 139 17.77 6.66 1.70
C MET A 139 18.97 7.11 2.53
N GLU A 140 19.15 6.59 3.75
CA GLU A 140 20.32 6.89 4.56
C GLU A 140 21.63 6.43 3.89
N GLU A 141 21.67 5.20 3.39
CA GLU A 141 22.91 4.62 2.84
C GLU A 141 23.22 5.06 1.42
N LEU A 142 22.20 5.18 0.57
CA LEU A 142 22.34 5.40 -0.88
C LEU A 142 21.79 6.76 -1.34
N GLY A 143 21.24 7.55 -0.42
CA GLY A 143 20.72 8.89 -0.68
C GLY A 143 19.40 8.90 -1.44
N PHE A 144 18.96 10.12 -1.77
CA PHE A 144 17.75 10.38 -2.56
C PHE A 144 17.72 9.64 -3.90
N ILE A 145 18.88 9.41 -4.52
CA ILE A 145 19.00 8.70 -5.81
C ILE A 145 18.38 7.30 -5.72
N SER A 146 18.51 6.61 -4.59
CA SER A 146 17.94 5.27 -4.40
C SER A 146 16.42 5.28 -4.44
N ILE A 147 15.79 6.22 -3.74
CA ILE A 147 14.33 6.41 -3.73
C ILE A 147 13.82 6.80 -5.12
N LEU A 148 14.56 7.65 -5.84
CA LEU A 148 14.21 8.01 -7.21
C LEU A 148 14.20 6.79 -8.13
N ILE A 149 15.25 5.96 -8.08
CA ILE A 149 15.35 4.74 -8.89
C ILE A 149 14.23 3.76 -8.54
N VAL A 150 13.98 3.53 -7.25
CA VAL A 150 12.90 2.66 -6.78
C VAL A 150 11.55 3.16 -7.26
N THR A 151 11.27 4.45 -7.09
CA THR A 151 10.01 5.07 -7.50
C THR A 151 9.80 4.93 -9.00
N LEU A 152 10.81 5.26 -9.81
CA LEU A 152 10.74 5.11 -11.27
C LEU A 152 10.52 3.65 -11.69
N THR A 153 11.15 2.71 -11.01
CA THR A 153 10.99 1.27 -11.28
C THR A 153 9.58 0.79 -10.97
N ILE A 154 9.03 1.15 -9.81
CA ILE A 154 7.65 0.80 -9.43
C ILE A 154 6.64 1.45 -10.38
N LEU A 155 6.82 2.72 -10.72
CA LEU A 155 5.99 3.42 -11.70
C LEU A 155 6.07 2.76 -13.08
N PHE A 156 7.26 2.34 -13.51
CA PHE A 156 7.43 1.62 -14.76
C PHE A 156 6.70 0.28 -14.75
N ILE A 157 6.79 -0.51 -13.66
CA ILE A 157 6.05 -1.77 -13.50
C ILE A 157 4.54 -1.52 -13.60
N ILE A 158 4.01 -0.55 -12.85
CA ILE A 158 2.59 -0.18 -12.86
C ILE A 158 2.15 0.24 -14.26
N PHE A 159 2.93 1.10 -14.93
CA PHE A 159 2.67 1.53 -16.30
C PHE A 159 2.59 0.35 -17.27
N ARG A 160 3.52 -0.62 -17.16
CA ARG A 160 3.51 -1.82 -17.99
C ARG A 160 2.28 -2.69 -17.72
N ILE A 161 1.86 -2.84 -16.47
CA ILE A 161 0.64 -3.57 -16.11
C ILE A 161 -0.59 -2.88 -16.72
N PHE A 162 -0.72 -1.57 -16.60
CA PHE A 162 -1.83 -0.83 -17.22
C PHE A 162 -1.82 -0.92 -18.75
N LYS A 163 -0.65 -0.88 -19.38
CA LYS A 163 -0.53 -1.12 -20.84
C LYS A 163 -0.96 -2.53 -21.24
N ILE A 164 -0.78 -3.53 -20.38
CA ILE A 164 -1.31 -4.87 -20.60
C ILE A 164 -2.82 -4.86 -20.41
N ALA A 165 -3.33 -4.32 -19.30
CA ALA A 165 -4.75 -4.25 -18.98
C ALA A 165 -5.56 -3.57 -20.10
N ALA A 166 -5.07 -2.47 -20.67
CA ALA A 166 -5.72 -1.74 -21.76
C ALA A 166 -5.89 -2.55 -23.06
N ARG A 167 -5.21 -3.69 -23.20
CA ARG A 167 -5.32 -4.59 -24.36
C ARG A 167 -6.16 -5.83 -24.06
N VAL A 168 -6.63 -6.01 -22.82
CA VAL A 168 -7.38 -7.19 -22.39
C VAL A 168 -8.87 -6.95 -22.63
N ASP A 169 -9.50 -7.79 -23.46
CA ASP A 169 -10.95 -7.71 -23.72
C ASP A 169 -11.78 -8.41 -22.62
N ASN A 170 -11.21 -9.41 -21.93
CA ASN A 170 -11.91 -10.14 -20.88
C ASN A 170 -12.00 -9.28 -19.58
N PRO A 171 -13.21 -8.96 -19.08
CA PRO A 171 -13.38 -8.08 -17.92
C PRO A 171 -12.69 -8.59 -16.66
N SER A 172 -12.71 -9.91 -16.41
CA SER A 172 -12.08 -10.50 -15.23
C SER A 172 -10.56 -10.38 -15.27
N TYR A 173 -9.95 -10.59 -16.44
CA TYR A 173 -8.50 -10.42 -16.63
C TYR A 173 -8.09 -8.95 -16.58
N TYR A 174 -8.94 -8.04 -17.08
CA TYR A 174 -8.73 -6.61 -16.95
C TYR A 174 -8.71 -6.19 -15.48
N LEU A 175 -9.73 -6.58 -14.70
CA LEU A 175 -9.82 -6.27 -13.27
C LEU A 175 -8.69 -6.90 -12.46
N PHE A 176 -8.24 -8.10 -12.82
CA PHE A 176 -7.08 -8.72 -12.19
C PHE A 176 -5.81 -7.90 -12.39
N CYS A 177 -5.50 -7.51 -13.64
CA CYS A 177 -4.33 -6.68 -13.95
C CYS A 177 -4.39 -5.33 -13.22
N VAL A 178 -5.55 -4.66 -13.27
CA VAL A 178 -5.73 -3.37 -12.60
C VAL A 178 -5.63 -3.52 -11.07
N GLY A 179 -6.26 -4.52 -10.50
CA GLY A 179 -6.21 -4.81 -9.07
C GLY A 179 -4.77 -5.06 -8.59
N ALA A 180 -4.00 -5.85 -9.33
CA ALA A 180 -2.59 -6.09 -9.01
C ALA A 180 -1.75 -4.81 -9.08
N ALA A 181 -1.96 -3.96 -10.09
CA ALA A 181 -1.29 -2.66 -10.18
C ALA A 181 -1.66 -1.73 -9.01
N LEU A 182 -2.94 -1.69 -8.61
CA LEU A 182 -3.42 -0.90 -7.48
C LEU A 182 -2.86 -1.39 -6.14
N LEU A 183 -2.74 -2.71 -5.93
CA LEU A 183 -2.10 -3.25 -4.73
C LEU A 183 -0.64 -2.79 -4.64
N ILE A 184 0.12 -2.91 -5.73
CA ILE A 184 1.51 -2.44 -5.78
C ILE A 184 1.59 -0.93 -5.50
N ALA A 185 0.72 -0.14 -6.15
CA ALA A 185 0.71 1.31 -6.02
C ALA A 185 0.35 1.75 -4.59
N PHE A 186 -0.75 1.26 -4.03
CA PHE A 186 -1.20 1.65 -2.70
C PHE A 186 -0.25 1.18 -1.61
N SER A 187 0.31 -0.04 -1.71
CA SER A 187 1.31 -0.49 -0.76
C SER A 187 2.56 0.39 -0.78
N PHE A 188 3.04 0.76 -1.98
CA PHE A 188 4.19 1.66 -2.12
C PHE A 188 3.91 3.08 -1.57
N ILE A 189 2.76 3.66 -1.92
CA ILE A 189 2.38 5.02 -1.49
C ILE A 189 2.20 5.08 0.03
N ILE A 190 1.43 4.16 0.62
CA ILE A 190 1.15 4.19 2.05
C ILE A 190 2.43 3.93 2.86
N ASN A 191 3.29 3.00 2.43
CA ASN A 191 4.59 2.82 3.09
C ASN A 191 5.45 4.11 3.00
N SER A 192 5.58 4.67 1.79
CA SER A 192 6.37 5.90 1.58
C SER A 192 5.87 7.06 2.43
N PHE A 193 4.56 7.22 2.56
CA PHE A 193 3.95 8.24 3.41
C PHE A 193 4.07 7.94 4.91
N GLY A 194 4.11 6.66 5.29
CA GLY A 194 4.33 6.23 6.67
C GLY A 194 5.74 6.56 7.15
N ILE A 195 6.77 6.26 6.34
CA ILE A 195 8.17 6.54 6.71
C ILE A 195 8.50 8.04 6.69
N SER A 196 7.77 8.84 5.92
CA SER A 196 7.91 10.29 5.86
C SER A 196 7.07 11.03 6.91
N GLY A 197 6.38 10.31 7.80
CA GLY A 197 5.53 10.88 8.84
C GLY A 197 4.22 11.52 8.33
N ILE A 198 3.88 11.40 7.04
CA ILE A 198 2.65 11.97 6.46
C ILE A 198 1.41 11.19 6.93
N THR A 199 1.54 9.89 7.19
CA THR A 199 0.44 9.07 7.71
C THR A 199 0.84 8.30 8.97
N PRO A 200 -0.08 8.06 9.91
CA PRO A 200 0.18 7.26 11.11
C PRO A 200 0.15 5.75 10.84
N ILE A 201 -0.04 5.33 9.59
CA ILE A 201 -0.21 3.92 9.22
C ILE A 201 1.17 3.32 8.91
N LYS A 202 1.63 2.44 9.80
CA LYS A 202 2.82 1.57 9.62
C LYS A 202 2.39 0.11 9.46
N GLY A 203 3.28 -0.75 8.96
CA GLY A 203 3.03 -2.19 8.78
C GLY A 203 2.88 -2.66 7.34
N ILE A 204 3.19 -1.82 6.35
CA ILE A 204 3.04 -2.19 4.94
C ILE A 204 4.40 -2.40 4.32
N ALA A 205 4.69 -3.64 3.95
CA ALA A 205 5.85 -3.98 3.16
C ALA A 205 5.82 -3.30 1.77
N VAL A 206 6.95 -2.71 1.39
CA VAL A 206 7.20 -2.19 0.05
C VAL A 206 7.22 -3.35 -0.94
N PRO A 207 6.39 -3.32 -2.00
CA PRO A 207 6.39 -4.35 -3.04
C PRO A 207 7.79 -4.60 -3.60
N PHE A 208 8.20 -5.88 -3.66
CA PHE A 208 9.48 -6.35 -4.22
C PHE A 208 10.76 -5.95 -3.49
N ILE A 209 10.70 -5.09 -2.47
CA ILE A 209 11.88 -4.54 -1.79
C ILE A 209 11.96 -5.00 -0.34
N SER A 210 10.86 -4.90 0.40
CA SER A 210 10.84 -5.30 1.80
C SER A 210 11.09 -6.79 1.98
N TYR A 211 11.78 -7.13 3.05
CA TYR A 211 12.09 -8.50 3.44
C TYR A 211 10.83 -9.24 3.88
N GLY A 212 10.21 -9.98 2.96
CA GLY A 212 9.03 -10.78 3.26
C GLY A 212 8.85 -11.87 2.23
N GLY A 213 9.30 -13.09 2.55
CA GLY A 213 9.28 -14.22 1.61
C GLY A 213 7.90 -14.44 0.97
N SER A 214 6.84 -14.42 1.78
CA SER A 214 5.47 -14.60 1.30
C SER A 214 5.00 -13.47 0.37
N GLN A 215 5.36 -12.22 0.68
CA GLN A 215 4.97 -11.05 -0.13
C GLN A 215 5.71 -11.06 -1.46
N ILE A 216 7.01 -11.32 -1.47
CA ILE A 216 7.81 -11.46 -2.69
C ILE A 216 7.25 -12.58 -3.57
N VAL A 217 6.99 -13.77 -3.00
CA VAL A 217 6.43 -14.90 -3.75
C VAL A 217 5.05 -14.55 -4.32
N ALA A 218 4.17 -13.94 -3.53
CA ALA A 218 2.84 -13.52 -3.99
C ALA A 218 2.92 -12.47 -5.12
N SER A 219 3.82 -11.50 -5.00
CA SER A 219 4.05 -10.49 -6.05
C SER A 219 4.64 -11.12 -7.31
N CYS A 220 5.59 -12.04 -7.21
CA CYS A 220 6.13 -12.80 -8.34
C CYS A 220 5.04 -13.62 -9.06
N LEU A 221 4.19 -14.32 -8.30
CA LEU A 221 3.06 -15.07 -8.86
C LEU A 221 2.06 -14.14 -9.57
N SER A 222 1.75 -12.99 -8.97
CA SER A 222 0.87 -11.98 -9.56
C SER A 222 1.43 -11.48 -10.90
N ILE A 223 2.71 -11.10 -10.95
CA ILE A 223 3.38 -10.69 -12.18
C ILE A 223 3.41 -11.83 -13.21
N GLY A 224 3.68 -13.07 -12.79
CA GLY A 224 3.66 -14.24 -13.66
C GLY A 224 2.30 -14.47 -14.33
N LEU A 225 1.20 -14.31 -13.59
CA LEU A 225 -0.16 -14.36 -14.12
C LEU A 225 -0.45 -13.22 -15.10
N ILE A 226 -0.01 -11.99 -14.80
CA ILE A 226 -0.16 -10.84 -15.71
C ILE A 226 0.60 -11.07 -17.02
N LEU A 227 1.82 -11.62 -16.95
CA LEU A 227 2.60 -11.96 -18.14
C LEU A 227 1.93 -13.08 -18.97
N MET A 228 1.33 -14.07 -18.30
CA MET A 228 0.53 -15.10 -18.97
C MET A 228 -0.67 -14.49 -19.70
N ILE A 229 -1.39 -13.56 -19.06
CA ILE A 229 -2.49 -12.81 -19.68
C ILE A 229 -1.95 -12.03 -20.89
N SER A 230 -0.84 -11.31 -20.73
CA SER A 230 -0.24 -10.54 -21.83
C SER A 230 0.14 -11.39 -23.04
N LYS A 231 0.45 -12.67 -22.87
CA LYS A 231 0.76 -13.59 -23.98
C LYS A 231 -0.50 -14.05 -24.72
N LYS A 232 -1.61 -14.20 -24.00
CA LYS A 232 -2.91 -14.61 -24.56
C LYS A 232 -3.64 -13.47 -25.27
N VAL A 233 -3.33 -12.23 -24.91
CA VAL A 233 -3.85 -11.05 -25.59
C VAL A 233 -3.22 -10.94 -26.97
N ILE A 234 -4.02 -11.15 -28.02
CA ILE A 234 -3.60 -10.92 -29.39
C ILE A 234 -3.32 -9.41 -29.53
N PRO A 235 -2.11 -8.99 -29.96
CA PRO A 235 -1.87 -7.58 -30.21
C PRO A 235 -2.87 -7.12 -31.27
N LYS A 236 -3.66 -6.07 -30.97
CA LYS A 236 -4.40 -5.36 -32.02
C LYS A 236 -3.39 -4.99 -33.09
N ARG A 237 -3.47 -5.65 -34.26
CA ARG A 237 -2.65 -5.33 -35.42
C ARG A 237 -3.04 -3.92 -35.87
N GLY A 238 -2.17 -2.96 -35.58
CA GLY A 238 -2.08 -1.70 -36.30
C GLY A 238 -2.85 -0.50 -35.72
N GLY A 239 -2.06 0.55 -35.47
CA GLY A 239 -2.30 1.93 -35.84
C GLY A 239 -0.92 2.54 -36.08
#